data_AF-A0A087AVV7-F1
#
_entry.id   AF-A0A087AVV7-F1
#
_cell.length_a   1.000
_cell.length_b   1.000
_cell.length_c   1.000
_cell.angle_alpha   90.00
_cell.angle_beta   90.00
_cell.angle_gamma   90.00
#
_symmetry.space_group_name_H-M   'P 1'
#
loop_
_entity.id
_entity.type
_entity.pdbx_description
1 polymer ?
#
loop_
_entity_poly.entity_id
_entity_poly.type
_entity_poly.pdbx_seq_one_letter_code
_entity_poly.pdbx_strand_id
1 'polypeptide(L)'
;MVNRRAKEPRVRAWGRMRRLAVWAVAVILVCAFGAIVTHHGRTDAQPATDETGRAAARDGDAGSEGDAWKGLRAAGIPTPGEWSRPEYTVQLVRDGALTDKLAKTDGKAKTARMPAGTGAVDAALATMDALLDATTDDKTWAARVADTMGADGAGVTYALPNFPRHWALDRRFDPDTLCTGDIRIMRSWTSYCKAGEYQGDDHGALGAAGRYQKGETRFAVPAGFSYDSRTDPQEILARQYDTVVIPMDDGPWHITVYCPARTDDWRHVVTDLDGDETDPARIGDGEVVRSAGGTGFGTRQHPCRTIDVSVGGQTPYWYVGEGA
;
A
#
# COMPACT_ATOMS: atom_id res chain seq x y z
N MET A 1 11.27 97.81 5.13
CA MET A 1 11.87 96.80 4.24
C MET A 1 11.28 95.42 4.55
N VAL A 2 10.60 94.83 3.55
CA VAL A 2 10.66 93.41 3.12
C VAL A 2 10.37 92.25 4.11
N ASN A 3 9.30 91.50 3.77
CA ASN A 3 9.03 90.04 3.87
C ASN A 3 9.30 89.24 5.16
N ARG A 4 8.31 88.41 5.53
CA ARG A 4 8.24 86.98 5.14
C ARG A 4 6.89 86.34 5.54
N ARG A 5 6.18 85.77 4.55
CA ARG A 5 5.00 84.91 4.75
C ARG A 5 5.41 83.58 5.39
N ALA A 6 4.78 83.20 6.50
CA ALA A 6 4.76 81.82 6.98
C ALA A 6 3.70 81.04 6.18
N LYS A 7 4.06 79.86 5.71
CA LYS A 7 3.26 78.98 4.84
C LYS A 7 2.76 77.82 5.70
N GLU A 8 1.44 77.63 5.77
CA GLU A 8 0.81 76.50 6.45
C GLU A 8 1.24 75.14 5.86
N PRO A 9 1.36 74.08 6.67
CA PRO A 9 1.70 72.74 6.19
C PRO A 9 0.49 72.08 5.49
N ARG A 10 0.63 71.83 4.19
CA ARG A 10 -0.31 71.01 3.40
C ARG A 10 -0.29 69.55 3.90
N VAL A 11 -1.43 69.08 4.38
CA VAL A 11 -1.66 67.66 4.69
C VAL A 11 -1.58 66.86 3.38
N ARG A 12 -0.58 65.97 3.29
CA ARG A 12 -0.27 65.22 2.06
C ARG A 12 -1.29 64.10 1.88
N ALA A 13 -2.20 64.25 0.92
CA ALA A 13 -3.19 63.25 0.56
C ALA A 13 -2.50 61.91 0.22
N TRP A 14 -2.73 60.90 1.06
CA TRP A 14 -2.10 59.59 0.95
C TRP A 14 -2.71 58.81 -0.23
N GLY A 15 -1.88 58.52 -1.24
CA GLY A 15 -2.31 57.89 -2.50
C GLY A 15 -2.94 56.50 -2.32
N ARG A 16 -3.94 56.20 -3.17
CA ARG A 16 -4.77 54.98 -3.14
C ARG A 16 -3.97 53.67 -3.03
N MET A 17 -2.82 53.57 -3.71
CA MET A 17 -1.97 52.38 -3.65
C MET A 17 -1.37 52.11 -2.26
N ARG A 18 -1.04 53.16 -1.49
CA ARG A 18 -0.51 52.98 -0.13
C ARG A 18 -1.61 52.57 0.87
N ARG A 19 -2.87 52.95 0.62
CA ARG A 19 -4.01 52.47 1.41
C ARG A 19 -4.28 50.99 1.17
N LEU A 20 -4.16 50.54 -0.09
CA LEU A 20 -4.26 49.12 -0.46
C LEU A 20 -3.16 48.27 0.18
N ALA A 21 -1.92 48.77 0.22
CA ALA A 21 -0.82 48.06 0.86
C ALA A 21 -1.02 47.89 2.38
N VAL A 22 -1.54 48.91 3.07
CA VAL A 22 -1.86 48.83 4.51
C VAL A 22 -3.00 47.85 4.78
N TRP A 23 -4.02 47.83 3.92
CA TRP A 23 -5.11 46.84 4.01
C TRP A 23 -4.62 45.40 3.79
N ALA A 24 -3.73 45.17 2.84
CA ALA A 24 -3.17 43.84 2.59
C ALA A 24 -2.35 43.32 3.80
N VAL A 25 -1.55 44.18 4.43
CA VAL A 25 -0.79 43.82 5.65
C VAL A 25 -1.72 43.55 6.84
N ALA A 26 -2.81 44.33 6.99
CA ALA A 26 -3.78 44.11 8.05
C ALA A 26 -4.53 42.77 7.90
N VAL A 27 -4.89 42.37 6.68
CA VAL A 27 -5.54 41.08 6.41
C VAL A 27 -4.61 39.91 6.72
N ILE A 28 -3.33 39.99 6.34
CA ILE A 28 -2.34 38.96 6.63
C ILE A 28 -2.14 38.79 8.15
N LEU A 29 -2.12 39.89 8.91
CA LEU A 29 -1.98 39.84 10.37
C LEU A 29 -3.22 39.24 11.07
N VAL A 30 -4.43 39.45 10.55
CA VAL A 30 -5.66 38.84 11.09
C VAL A 30 -5.71 37.33 10.79
N CYS A 31 -5.28 36.91 9.59
CA CYS A 31 -5.19 35.48 9.26
C CYS A 31 -4.12 34.75 10.09
N ALA A 32 -2.98 35.39 10.37
CA ALA A 32 -1.93 34.79 11.19
C ALA A 32 -2.32 34.66 12.68
N PHE A 33 -3.10 35.60 13.22
CA PHE A 33 -3.58 35.52 14.61
C PHE A 33 -4.78 34.57 14.79
N GLY A 34 -5.65 34.41 13.77
CA GLY A 34 -6.77 33.45 13.81
C GLY A 34 -6.33 31.99 13.88
N ALA A 35 -5.16 31.65 13.31
CA ALA A 35 -4.60 30.30 13.35
C ALA A 35 -3.92 29.94 14.69
N ILE A 36 -3.58 30.92 15.52
CA ILE A 36 -2.88 30.69 16.80
C ILE A 36 -3.87 30.57 17.98
N VAL A 37 -5.10 31.08 17.85
CA VAL A 37 -6.10 31.05 18.94
C VAL A 37 -7.02 29.83 18.90
N THR A 38 -7.04 29.04 17.81
CA THR A 38 -7.83 27.79 17.74
C THR A 38 -7.11 26.57 18.30
N HIS A 39 -5.85 26.68 18.72
CA HIS A 39 -5.06 25.52 19.20
C HIS A 39 -4.94 25.38 20.72
N HIS A 40 -5.57 26.26 21.51
CA HIS A 40 -5.58 26.16 22.97
C HIS A 40 -6.99 26.39 23.56
N GLY A 41 -7.72 25.29 23.73
CA GLY A 41 -8.76 25.20 24.75
C GLY A 41 -10.06 24.53 24.32
N ARG A 42 -10.16 23.20 24.47
CA ARG A 42 -11.25 22.59 25.25
C ARG A 42 -11.06 21.08 25.43
N THR A 43 -10.96 20.71 26.70
CA THR A 43 -11.04 19.38 27.27
C THR A 43 -12.51 18.94 27.41
N ASP A 44 -12.70 17.61 27.37
CA ASP A 44 -13.80 16.79 27.88
C ASP A 44 -15.17 16.80 27.18
N ALA A 45 -15.34 15.81 26.28
CA ALA A 45 -16.52 14.95 26.23
C ALA A 45 -16.14 13.63 25.53
N GLN A 46 -16.08 12.52 26.28
CA GLN A 46 -15.93 11.16 25.76
C GLN A 46 -17.25 10.70 25.12
N PRO A 47 -17.21 9.99 23.97
CA PRO A 47 -17.46 8.55 24.04
C PRO A 47 -16.68 7.68 23.02
N ALA A 48 -16.62 6.40 23.36
CA ALA A 48 -16.30 5.21 22.55
C ALA A 48 -14.86 5.05 22.03
N THR A 49 -14.14 4.17 22.73
CA THR A 49 -12.88 3.53 22.35
C THR A 49 -13.07 2.68 21.09
N ASP A 50 -12.55 3.15 19.96
CA ASP A 50 -12.11 2.28 18.86
C ASP A 50 -10.59 2.15 18.96
N GLU A 51 -10.13 0.96 19.38
CA GLU A 51 -8.73 0.56 19.30
C GLU A 51 -8.34 0.41 17.83
N THR A 52 -8.05 1.53 17.17
CA THR A 52 -7.23 1.53 15.96
C THR A 52 -5.78 1.48 16.41
N GLY A 53 -5.22 0.26 16.39
CA GLY A 53 -3.79 0.06 16.46
C GLY A 53 -3.13 0.94 15.41
N ARG A 54 -2.51 2.03 15.86
CA ARG A 54 -1.64 2.88 15.06
C ARG A 54 -0.49 2.00 14.59
N ALA A 55 -0.66 1.41 13.41
CA ALA A 55 0.48 0.88 12.66
C ALA A 55 1.42 2.07 12.52
N ALA A 56 2.55 2.00 13.23
CA ALA A 56 3.62 2.95 13.04
C ALA A 56 3.91 2.97 11.54
N ALA A 57 3.79 4.15 10.93
CA ALA A 57 4.48 4.43 9.69
C ALA A 57 5.93 3.99 9.93
N ARG A 58 6.33 2.87 9.34
CA ARG A 58 7.70 2.41 9.38
C ARG A 58 8.47 3.36 8.46
N ASP A 59 8.81 4.54 8.99
CA ASP A 59 10.12 5.10 8.76
C ASP A 59 11.10 4.14 9.42
N GLY A 60 11.29 2.98 8.78
CA GLY A 60 12.28 2.02 9.16
C GLY A 60 13.61 2.71 8.93
N ASP A 61 14.27 3.05 10.03
CA ASP A 61 15.70 3.24 10.11
C ASP A 61 16.34 2.27 9.12
N ALA A 62 16.89 2.82 8.04
CA ALA A 62 17.72 2.09 7.11
C ALA A 62 18.97 1.70 7.89
N GLY A 63 18.86 0.61 8.67
CA GLY A 63 20.00 -0.18 9.07
C GLY A 63 20.88 -0.31 7.84
N SER A 64 22.18 -0.01 8.02
CA SER A 64 23.13 0.20 6.93
C SER A 64 22.87 -0.76 5.77
N GLU A 65 23.01 -0.32 4.51
CA GLU A 65 22.77 -1.11 3.28
C GLU A 65 23.26 -2.57 3.32
N GLY A 66 24.23 -2.92 4.18
CA GLY A 66 24.68 -4.29 4.43
C GLY A 66 23.69 -5.23 5.15
N ASP A 67 22.75 -4.72 5.94
CA ASP A 67 21.87 -5.53 6.82
C ASP A 67 20.44 -5.73 6.28
N ALA A 68 19.96 -4.90 5.37
CA ALA A 68 18.59 -4.99 4.84
C ALA A 68 18.44 -6.20 3.92
N TRP A 69 17.41 -7.05 4.07
CA TRP A 69 17.14 -8.21 3.19
C TRP A 69 18.11 -9.42 3.30
N LYS A 70 18.72 -9.63 4.47
CA LYS A 70 19.69 -10.71 4.69
C LYS A 70 19.11 -12.12 4.57
N GLY A 71 17.86 -12.34 4.98
CA GLY A 71 17.20 -13.64 4.87
C GLY A 71 16.91 -13.96 3.41
N LEU A 72 16.42 -12.98 2.64
CA LEU A 72 16.21 -13.14 1.20
C LEU A 72 17.51 -13.46 0.46
N ARG A 73 18.58 -12.69 0.75
CA ARG A 73 19.90 -12.93 0.15
C ARG A 73 20.45 -14.32 0.49
N ALA A 74 20.28 -14.77 1.74
CA ALA A 74 20.74 -16.10 2.16
C ALA A 74 20.01 -17.23 1.41
N ALA A 75 18.73 -17.04 1.10
CA ALA A 75 17.93 -17.98 0.34
C ALA A 75 18.09 -17.84 -1.19
N GLY A 76 18.78 -16.81 -1.68
CA GLY A 76 18.89 -16.51 -3.11
C GLY A 76 17.63 -15.89 -3.71
N ILE A 77 16.69 -15.41 -2.89
CA ILE A 77 15.47 -14.74 -3.34
C ILE A 77 15.83 -13.30 -3.77
N PRO A 78 15.38 -12.84 -4.95
CA PRO A 78 15.51 -11.44 -5.35
C PRO A 78 15.02 -10.46 -4.28
N THR A 79 15.84 -9.45 -3.98
CA THR A 79 15.48 -8.43 -3.00
C THR A 79 14.51 -7.39 -3.60
N PRO A 80 13.58 -6.83 -2.80
CA PRO A 80 12.68 -5.77 -3.24
C PRO A 80 13.40 -4.58 -3.89
N GLY A 81 12.75 -3.97 -4.87
CA GLY A 81 13.30 -2.87 -5.66
C GLY A 81 12.21 -2.17 -6.45
N GLU A 82 12.56 -1.52 -7.57
CA GLU A 82 11.52 -0.97 -8.43
C GLU A 82 10.61 -2.07 -8.99
N TRP A 83 11.17 -3.22 -9.36
CA TRP A 83 10.44 -4.34 -9.97
C TRP A 83 9.29 -4.88 -9.11
N SER A 84 9.44 -4.88 -7.78
CA SER A 84 8.46 -5.44 -6.83
C SER A 84 7.31 -4.46 -6.52
N ARG A 85 7.48 -3.18 -6.86
CA ARG A 85 6.45 -2.15 -6.61
C ARG A 85 5.30 -2.31 -7.60
N PRO A 86 4.05 -2.23 -7.14
CA PRO A 86 2.91 -2.38 -8.01
C PRO A 86 2.78 -1.16 -8.94
N GLU A 87 2.35 -1.42 -10.16
CA GLU A 87 2.12 -0.39 -11.18
C GLU A 87 0.63 -0.34 -11.51
N TYR A 88 0.04 0.85 -11.42
CA TYR A 88 -1.38 1.07 -11.64
C TYR A 88 -1.62 2.17 -12.68
N THR A 89 -2.85 2.25 -13.19
CA THR A 89 -3.18 3.28 -14.18
C THR A 89 -3.50 4.61 -13.51
N VAL A 90 -3.20 5.68 -14.23
CA VAL A 90 -3.52 7.04 -13.82
C VAL A 90 -4.85 7.45 -14.46
N GLN A 91 -5.81 7.87 -13.65
CA GLN A 91 -7.10 8.41 -14.09
C GLN A 91 -7.12 9.93 -14.05
N LEU A 92 -7.90 10.53 -14.94
CA LEU A 92 -8.14 11.97 -14.93
C LEU A 92 -9.30 12.33 -14.00
N VAL A 93 -9.12 13.44 -13.29
CA VAL A 93 -10.15 14.09 -12.47
C VAL A 93 -10.52 15.42 -13.09
N ARG A 94 -11.83 15.68 -13.19
CA ARG A 94 -12.40 16.92 -13.72
C ARG A 94 -13.54 17.38 -12.83
N ASP A 95 -13.57 18.67 -12.52
CA ASP A 95 -14.59 19.29 -11.68
C ASP A 95 -14.80 18.54 -10.35
N GLY A 96 -13.70 18.00 -9.79
CA GLY A 96 -13.71 17.25 -8.54
C GLY A 96 -14.24 15.81 -8.65
N ALA A 97 -14.42 15.26 -9.86
CA ALA A 97 -14.94 13.92 -10.08
C ALA A 97 -14.02 13.06 -10.97
N LEU A 98 -13.96 11.76 -10.67
CA LEU A 98 -13.26 10.80 -11.53
C LEU A 98 -13.94 10.74 -12.90
N THR A 99 -13.11 10.72 -13.95
CA THR A 99 -13.59 10.51 -15.32
C THR A 99 -13.36 9.06 -15.74
N ASP A 100 -14.14 8.58 -16.72
CA ASP A 100 -13.90 7.28 -17.36
C ASP A 100 -12.64 7.25 -18.24
N LYS A 101 -11.86 8.34 -18.28
CA LYS A 101 -10.67 8.49 -19.11
C LYS A 101 -9.40 8.31 -18.29
N LEU A 102 -8.52 7.47 -18.82
CA LEU A 102 -7.14 7.38 -18.33
C LEU A 102 -6.35 8.61 -18.79
N ALA A 103 -5.44 9.07 -17.94
CA ALA A 103 -4.39 9.99 -18.34
C ALA A 103 -3.52 9.31 -19.41
N LYS A 104 -2.94 10.11 -20.30
CA LYS A 104 -2.10 9.59 -21.39
C LYS A 104 -0.76 10.30 -21.45
N THR A 105 0.28 9.50 -21.69
CA THR A 105 1.62 9.96 -22.06
C THR A 105 1.95 9.33 -23.39
N ASP A 106 2.32 10.14 -24.39
CA ASP A 106 2.66 9.68 -25.75
C ASP A 106 1.58 8.79 -26.39
N GLY A 107 0.31 9.13 -26.16
CA GLY A 107 -0.85 8.40 -26.71
C GLY A 107 -1.18 7.09 -26.00
N LYS A 108 -0.34 6.61 -25.07
CA LYS A 108 -0.56 5.41 -24.25
C LYS A 108 -1.17 5.76 -22.91
N ALA A 109 -1.88 4.82 -22.29
CA ALA A 109 -2.35 4.99 -20.92
C ALA A 109 -1.15 5.23 -19.99
N LYS A 110 -1.22 6.32 -19.21
CA LYS A 110 -0.20 6.63 -18.22
C LYS A 110 -0.34 5.65 -17.05
N THR A 111 0.80 5.12 -16.61
CA THR A 111 0.90 4.31 -15.39
C THR A 111 1.74 5.03 -14.33
N ALA A 112 1.55 4.64 -13.08
CA ALA A 112 2.32 5.11 -11.94
C ALA A 112 2.72 3.92 -11.09
N ARG A 113 4.00 3.89 -10.72
CA ARG A 113 4.56 2.90 -9.80
C ARG A 113 4.39 3.41 -8.38
N MET A 114 3.83 2.58 -7.52
CA MET A 114 3.59 2.98 -6.14
C MET A 114 4.88 2.97 -5.31
N PRO A 115 4.92 3.74 -4.20
CA PRO A 115 6.06 3.71 -3.29
C PRO A 115 6.31 2.30 -2.73
N ALA A 116 7.53 2.08 -2.24
CA ALA A 116 7.87 0.86 -1.54
C ALA A 116 6.95 0.65 -0.32
N GLY A 117 6.60 -0.62 -0.05
CA GLY A 117 5.83 -1.01 1.13
C GLY A 117 4.32 -0.87 0.98
N THR A 118 3.83 -0.40 -0.18
CA THR A 118 2.38 -0.35 -0.45
C THR A 118 1.87 -1.58 -1.20
N GLY A 119 2.75 -2.38 -1.79
CA GLY A 119 2.37 -3.53 -2.62
C GLY A 119 2.38 -4.87 -1.89
N ALA A 120 1.67 -5.84 -2.45
CA ALA A 120 1.62 -7.20 -1.91
C ALA A 120 2.97 -7.92 -1.95
N VAL A 121 3.74 -7.76 -3.04
CA VAL A 121 5.07 -8.36 -3.19
C VAL A 121 6.03 -7.84 -2.13
N ASP A 122 6.06 -6.54 -1.88
CA ASP A 122 6.91 -5.94 -0.84
C ASP A 122 6.56 -6.48 0.56
N ALA A 123 5.27 -6.58 0.89
CA ALA A 123 4.81 -7.13 2.17
C ALA A 123 5.20 -8.61 2.33
N ALA A 124 5.01 -9.42 1.28
CA ALA A 124 5.40 -10.82 1.28
C ALA A 124 6.91 -11.02 1.47
N LEU A 125 7.72 -10.24 0.75
CA LEU A 125 9.18 -10.30 0.82
C LEU A 125 9.72 -9.82 2.18
N ALA A 126 9.07 -8.84 2.83
CA ALA A 126 9.39 -8.44 4.20
C ALA A 126 9.17 -9.56 5.22
N THR A 127 8.06 -10.28 5.11
CA THR A 127 7.78 -11.46 5.95
C THR A 127 8.79 -12.56 5.71
N MET A 128 9.12 -12.84 4.44
CA MET A 128 10.09 -13.86 4.08
C MET A 128 11.51 -13.52 4.54
N ASP A 129 11.91 -12.25 4.48
CA ASP A 129 13.20 -11.82 5.00
C ASP A 129 13.33 -12.12 6.49
N ALA A 130 12.31 -11.77 7.28
CA ALA A 130 12.28 -12.06 8.70
C ALA A 130 12.28 -13.57 8.99
N LEU A 131 11.51 -14.34 8.21
CA LEU A 131 11.38 -15.78 8.36
C LEU A 131 12.69 -16.52 8.08
N LEU A 132 13.41 -16.10 7.04
CA LEU A 132 14.64 -16.73 6.53
C LEU A 132 15.92 -16.12 7.11
N ASP A 133 15.80 -15.19 8.05
CA ASP A 133 16.94 -14.58 8.74
C ASP A 133 17.65 -15.61 9.63
N ALA A 134 18.85 -16.03 9.25
CA ALA A 134 19.65 -16.99 10.01
C ALA A 134 20.45 -16.37 11.17
N THR A 135 20.58 -15.04 11.23
CA THR A 135 21.58 -14.39 12.09
C THR A 135 21.00 -13.76 13.35
N THR A 136 19.69 -13.56 13.39
CA THR A 136 18.99 -13.03 14.57
C THR A 136 18.76 -14.12 15.63
N ASP A 137 18.85 -13.79 16.92
CA ASP A 137 18.54 -14.74 18.00
C ASP A 137 17.06 -15.16 17.99
N ASP A 138 16.74 -16.33 18.55
CA ASP A 138 15.40 -16.93 18.45
C ASP A 138 14.27 -16.04 19.00
N LYS A 139 14.52 -15.31 20.09
CA LYS A 139 13.50 -14.45 20.70
C LYS A 139 13.21 -13.26 19.79
N THR A 140 14.25 -12.60 19.32
CA THR A 140 14.11 -11.45 18.41
C THR A 140 13.56 -11.88 17.06
N TRP A 141 13.95 -13.05 16.55
CA TRP A 141 13.41 -13.62 15.33
C TRP A 141 11.91 -13.87 15.45
N ALA A 142 11.46 -14.58 16.50
CA ALA A 142 10.04 -14.87 16.70
C ALA A 142 9.19 -13.60 16.80
N ALA A 143 9.70 -12.56 17.49
CA ALA A 143 9.04 -11.26 17.55
C ALA A 143 8.97 -10.59 16.18
N ARG A 144 10.07 -10.58 15.41
CA ARG A 144 10.11 -9.98 14.06
C ARG A 144 9.16 -10.66 13.08
N VAL A 145 9.11 -12.00 13.08
CA VAL A 145 8.18 -12.72 12.19
C VAL A 145 6.73 -12.45 12.62
N ALA A 146 6.43 -12.37 13.91
CA ALA A 146 5.10 -11.96 14.38
C ALA A 146 4.76 -10.52 13.95
N ASP A 147 5.72 -9.59 14.01
CA ASP A 147 5.55 -8.18 13.62
C ASP A 147 5.37 -7.96 12.11
N THR A 148 5.72 -8.94 11.28
CA THR A 148 5.46 -8.90 9.83
C THR A 148 4.08 -9.46 9.47
N MET A 149 3.48 -10.25 10.36
CA MET A 149 2.15 -10.82 10.19
C MET A 149 1.08 -9.86 10.71
N GLY A 150 -0.06 -9.82 10.03
CA GLY A 150 -1.21 -9.00 10.39
C GLY A 150 -2.50 -9.80 10.44
N ALA A 151 -3.53 -9.17 10.99
CA ALA A 151 -4.89 -9.70 10.92
C ALA A 151 -5.46 -9.56 9.50
N ASP A 152 -6.47 -10.35 9.14
CA ASP A 152 -7.23 -10.16 7.90
C ASP A 152 -8.30 -9.05 8.05
N GLY A 153 -9.23 -8.99 7.10
CA GLY A 153 -10.35 -8.06 7.15
C GLY A 153 -11.26 -8.25 8.37
N ALA A 154 -11.42 -9.47 8.89
CA ALA A 154 -12.25 -9.76 10.07
C ALA A 154 -11.49 -9.66 11.39
N GLY A 155 -10.23 -9.24 11.38
CA GLY A 155 -9.41 -9.18 12.59
C GLY A 155 -8.81 -10.53 12.99
N VAL A 156 -8.84 -11.54 12.10
CA VAL A 156 -8.26 -12.86 12.36
C VAL A 156 -6.80 -12.88 11.96
N THR A 157 -5.92 -13.28 12.88
CA THR A 157 -4.52 -13.61 12.58
C THR A 157 -4.40 -15.10 12.32
N TYR A 158 -3.82 -15.49 11.18
CA TYR A 158 -3.51 -16.90 10.94
C TYR A 158 -2.18 -17.24 11.60
N ALA A 159 -2.12 -18.42 12.21
CA ALA A 159 -0.88 -18.92 12.77
C ALA A 159 0.10 -19.19 11.63
N LEU A 160 1.37 -18.82 11.82
CA LEU A 160 2.41 -19.30 10.94
C LEU A 160 2.41 -20.83 10.94
N PRO A 161 2.63 -21.46 9.78
CA PRO A 161 2.78 -22.90 9.70
C PRO A 161 3.88 -23.35 10.67
N ASN A 162 3.60 -24.43 11.40
CA ASN A 162 4.48 -24.96 12.44
C ASN A 162 5.65 -25.76 11.82
N PHE A 163 6.51 -25.10 11.04
CA PHE A 163 7.77 -25.69 10.60
C PHE A 163 8.94 -25.20 11.47
N PRO A 164 9.95 -26.06 11.72
CA PRO A 164 11.13 -25.64 12.47
C PRO A 164 11.93 -24.57 11.71
N ARG A 165 12.38 -23.53 12.42
CA ARG A 165 13.21 -22.46 11.83
C ARG A 165 14.39 -23.02 11.02
N HIS A 166 15.11 -24.00 11.56
CA HIS A 166 16.26 -24.62 10.88
C HIS A 166 15.89 -25.19 9.50
N TRP A 167 14.70 -25.77 9.35
CA TRP A 167 14.25 -26.33 8.08
C TRP A 167 14.04 -25.23 7.04
N ALA A 168 13.48 -24.07 7.42
CA ALA A 168 13.30 -22.95 6.52
C ALA A 168 14.63 -22.33 6.08
N LEU A 169 15.63 -22.28 6.98
CA LEU A 169 16.96 -21.75 6.65
C LEU A 169 17.72 -22.58 5.61
N ASP A 170 17.35 -23.85 5.42
CA ASP A 170 17.93 -24.71 4.39
C ASP A 170 17.28 -24.51 3.01
N ARG A 171 16.17 -23.79 2.93
CA ARG A 171 15.42 -23.60 1.70
C ARG A 171 16.07 -22.57 0.79
N ARG A 172 15.97 -22.78 -0.51
CA ARG A 172 16.58 -21.93 -1.54
C ARG A 172 15.56 -21.59 -2.60
N PHE A 173 15.71 -20.41 -3.17
CA PHE A 173 14.94 -19.98 -4.32
C PHE A 173 15.25 -20.91 -5.51
N ASP A 174 14.21 -21.45 -6.13
CA ASP A 174 14.31 -22.32 -7.30
C ASP A 174 13.13 -22.07 -8.25
N PRO A 175 13.31 -21.24 -9.29
CA PRO A 175 12.23 -20.88 -10.21
C PRO A 175 11.71 -22.08 -11.05
N ASP A 176 12.50 -23.15 -11.21
CA ASP A 176 12.09 -24.34 -11.96
C ASP A 176 10.94 -25.09 -11.26
N THR A 177 10.75 -24.86 -9.95
CA THR A 177 9.60 -25.40 -9.22
C THR A 177 8.26 -24.83 -9.66
N LEU A 178 8.23 -23.71 -10.39
CA LEU A 178 7.01 -23.25 -11.08
C LEU A 178 6.58 -24.18 -12.21
N CYS A 179 7.54 -24.92 -12.79
CA CYS A 179 7.33 -25.77 -13.95
C CYS A 179 7.14 -27.24 -13.61
N THR A 180 7.48 -27.63 -12.37
CA THR A 180 7.41 -29.00 -11.87
C THR A 180 6.47 -29.15 -10.66
N GLY A 181 6.20 -28.06 -9.95
CA GLY A 181 5.34 -28.02 -8.78
C GLY A 181 3.86 -27.78 -9.09
N ASP A 182 3.00 -28.08 -8.11
CA ASP A 182 1.56 -27.86 -8.19
C ASP A 182 1.23 -26.38 -7.93
N ILE A 183 1.21 -25.57 -8.99
CA ILE A 183 0.88 -24.13 -8.93
C ILE A 183 -0.64 -23.90 -8.96
N ARG A 184 -1.28 -24.23 -7.84
CA ARG A 184 -2.73 -24.23 -7.69
C ARG A 184 -3.40 -22.87 -7.89
N ILE A 185 -2.69 -21.77 -7.67
CA ILE A 185 -3.25 -20.42 -7.63
C ILE A 185 -2.87 -19.57 -8.85
N MET A 186 -1.76 -19.89 -9.55
CA MET A 186 -1.19 -19.01 -10.56
C MET A 186 -0.86 -19.77 -11.86
N ARG A 187 -1.86 -19.98 -12.72
CA ARG A 187 -1.70 -20.74 -13.99
C ARG A 187 -0.89 -20.02 -15.08
N SER A 188 -0.60 -18.73 -14.92
CA SER A 188 0.00 -17.87 -15.96
C SER A 188 1.48 -18.15 -16.26
N TRP A 189 2.20 -18.86 -15.38
CA TRP A 189 3.63 -19.12 -15.54
C TRP A 189 3.97 -20.31 -16.44
N THR A 190 2.98 -21.15 -16.73
CA THR A 190 3.16 -22.36 -17.55
C THR A 190 3.68 -22.07 -18.97
N SER A 191 3.42 -20.86 -19.51
CA SER A 191 3.95 -20.44 -20.81
C SER A 191 5.45 -20.18 -20.83
N TYR A 192 6.07 -19.99 -19.66
CA TYR A 192 7.52 -19.79 -19.50
C TYR A 192 8.26 -21.10 -19.19
N CYS A 193 7.55 -22.22 -19.14
CA CYS A 193 8.13 -23.52 -18.82
C CYS A 193 8.52 -24.28 -20.08
N LYS A 194 9.77 -24.74 -20.14
CA LYS A 194 10.26 -25.59 -21.22
C LYS A 194 11.04 -26.76 -20.64
N ALA A 195 10.58 -27.97 -20.97
CA ALA A 195 11.21 -29.21 -20.50
C ALA A 195 11.39 -29.30 -18.96
N GLY A 196 10.50 -28.66 -18.19
CA GLY A 196 10.57 -28.64 -16.73
C GLY A 196 11.37 -27.46 -16.15
N GLU A 197 11.97 -26.62 -16.98
CA GLU A 197 12.76 -25.46 -16.56
C GLU A 197 12.01 -24.16 -16.84
N TYR A 198 12.13 -23.20 -15.93
CA TYR A 198 11.63 -21.84 -16.08
C TYR A 198 12.56 -21.02 -16.98
N GLN A 199 12.00 -20.35 -17.99
CA GLN A 199 12.77 -19.64 -19.02
C GLN A 199 12.73 -18.12 -18.88
N GLY A 200 12.05 -17.60 -17.85
CA GLY A 200 12.03 -16.17 -17.54
C GLY A 200 13.21 -15.75 -16.67
N ASP A 201 13.19 -14.50 -16.20
CA ASP A 201 14.14 -14.01 -15.20
C ASP A 201 13.61 -14.22 -13.76
N ASP A 202 14.51 -14.14 -12.78
CA ASP A 202 14.18 -14.41 -11.37
C ASP A 202 13.13 -13.44 -10.80
N HIS A 203 13.08 -12.19 -11.25
CA HIS A 203 12.04 -11.24 -10.83
C HIS A 203 10.70 -11.65 -11.43
N GLY A 204 10.71 -12.11 -12.67
CA GLY A 204 9.57 -12.70 -13.36
C GLY A 204 9.05 -13.95 -12.65
N ALA A 205 9.90 -14.77 -12.03
CA ALA A 205 9.42 -15.94 -11.29
C ALA A 205 8.66 -15.58 -10.00
N LEU A 206 8.78 -14.33 -9.54
CA LEU A 206 8.07 -13.79 -8.39
C LEU A 206 6.90 -12.92 -8.84
N GLY A 207 5.70 -13.19 -8.31
CA GLY A 207 4.55 -12.40 -8.67
C GLY A 207 3.35 -12.59 -7.76
N ALA A 208 2.50 -11.59 -7.79
CA ALA A 208 1.20 -11.60 -7.14
C ALA A 208 0.20 -12.31 -8.05
N ALA A 209 -0.27 -13.47 -7.60
CA ALA A 209 -1.38 -14.21 -8.17
C ALA A 209 -2.67 -13.53 -7.74
N GLY A 210 -3.02 -12.44 -8.41
CA GLY A 210 -4.27 -11.76 -8.14
C GLY A 210 -5.45 -12.69 -8.45
N ARG A 211 -5.97 -13.37 -7.43
CA ARG A 211 -7.00 -14.40 -7.60
C ARG A 211 -8.30 -13.93 -6.99
N TYR A 212 -9.10 -13.32 -7.85
CA TYR A 212 -10.53 -13.16 -7.65
C TYR A 212 -11.25 -14.34 -8.33
N GLN A 213 -12.08 -15.06 -7.56
CA GLN A 213 -12.98 -16.09 -8.10
C GLN A 213 -14.42 -15.68 -7.77
N LYS A 214 -15.22 -15.50 -8.82
CA LYS A 214 -16.64 -15.15 -8.71
C LYS A 214 -17.41 -16.18 -7.88
N GLY A 215 -18.27 -15.71 -6.96
CA GLY A 215 -19.11 -16.55 -6.12
C GLY A 215 -18.39 -17.23 -4.94
N GLU A 216 -17.16 -16.84 -4.66
CA GLU A 216 -16.46 -17.24 -3.45
C GLU A 216 -17.06 -16.57 -2.22
N THR A 217 -17.15 -17.24 -1.06
CA THR A 217 -17.82 -16.69 0.15
C THR A 217 -16.95 -16.64 1.40
N ARG A 218 -15.68 -17.05 1.28
CA ARG A 218 -14.75 -17.19 2.41
C ARG A 218 -13.95 -15.94 2.75
N PHE A 219 -14.13 -14.84 2.01
CA PHE A 219 -13.45 -13.60 2.38
C PHE A 219 -14.17 -12.95 3.55
N ALA A 220 -13.39 -12.73 4.60
CA ALA A 220 -13.89 -12.22 5.85
C ALA A 220 -14.39 -10.78 5.66
N VAL A 221 -15.57 -10.50 6.20
CA VAL A 221 -16.22 -9.19 6.11
C VAL A 221 -15.66 -8.29 7.22
N PRO A 222 -15.04 -7.15 6.91
CA PRO A 222 -14.56 -6.22 7.93
C PRO A 222 -15.69 -5.65 8.78
N ALA A 223 -15.37 -5.33 10.03
CA ALA A 223 -16.30 -4.63 10.91
C ALA A 223 -16.71 -3.29 10.28
N GLY A 224 -18.01 -2.98 10.30
CA GLY A 224 -18.56 -1.76 9.70
C GLY A 224 -18.64 -1.78 8.16
N PHE A 225 -18.25 -2.87 7.50
CA PHE A 225 -18.42 -3.02 6.07
C PHE A 225 -19.91 -3.11 5.71
N SER A 226 -20.37 -2.14 4.91
CA SER A 226 -21.77 -2.06 4.46
C SER A 226 -21.80 -1.64 3.01
N TYR A 227 -22.57 -2.37 2.20
CA TYR A 227 -22.78 -2.11 0.78
C TYR A 227 -24.24 -2.25 0.40
N ASP A 228 -24.59 -1.75 -0.80
CA ASP A 228 -25.91 -1.99 -1.38
C ASP A 228 -26.21 -3.50 -1.41
N SER A 229 -27.34 -3.90 -0.84
CA SER A 229 -27.71 -5.31 -0.66
C SER A 229 -27.90 -6.10 -1.97
N ARG A 230 -27.88 -5.43 -3.13
CA ARG A 230 -27.91 -6.05 -4.47
C ARG A 230 -26.52 -6.32 -5.02
N THR A 231 -25.47 -5.86 -4.35
CA THR A 231 -24.08 -6.13 -4.70
C THR A 231 -23.61 -7.34 -3.88
N ASP A 232 -23.01 -8.32 -4.54
CA ASP A 232 -22.35 -9.42 -3.83
C ASP A 232 -21.11 -8.84 -3.11
N PRO A 233 -21.08 -8.82 -1.75
CA PRO A 233 -19.96 -8.25 -1.01
C PRO A 233 -18.65 -8.98 -1.28
N GLN A 234 -18.70 -10.26 -1.67
CA GLN A 234 -17.51 -11.06 -1.89
C GLN A 234 -16.72 -10.62 -3.13
N GLU A 235 -17.42 -10.06 -4.12
CA GLU A 235 -16.83 -9.41 -5.29
C GLU A 235 -15.91 -8.23 -4.94
N ILE A 236 -16.19 -7.61 -3.80
CA ILE A 236 -15.46 -6.46 -3.29
C ILE A 236 -14.36 -6.95 -2.34
N LEU A 237 -14.72 -7.83 -1.40
CA LEU A 237 -13.81 -8.32 -0.36
C LEU A 237 -12.63 -9.11 -0.95
N ALA A 238 -12.88 -9.96 -1.95
CA ALA A 238 -11.82 -10.72 -2.62
C ALA A 238 -10.71 -9.82 -3.21
N ARG A 239 -11.04 -8.57 -3.59
CA ARG A 239 -10.06 -7.63 -4.15
C ARG A 239 -9.09 -7.10 -3.12
N GLN A 240 -9.35 -7.29 -1.84
CA GLN A 240 -8.42 -6.91 -0.77
C GLN A 240 -7.34 -7.96 -0.53
N TYR A 241 -7.43 -9.14 -1.13
CA TYR A 241 -6.52 -10.24 -0.88
C TYR A 241 -5.71 -10.55 -2.13
N ASP A 242 -4.41 -10.70 -1.95
CA ASP A 242 -3.50 -11.18 -2.97
C ASP A 242 -2.75 -12.42 -2.48
N THR A 243 -2.11 -13.15 -3.38
CA THR A 243 -1.19 -14.21 -3.01
C THR A 243 0.07 -14.14 -3.83
N VAL A 244 1.18 -13.89 -3.15
CA VAL A 244 2.50 -13.88 -3.78
C VAL A 244 3.02 -15.31 -3.75
N VAL A 245 3.42 -15.84 -4.90
CA VAL A 245 4.09 -17.14 -4.96
C VAL A 245 5.59 -16.93 -4.99
N ILE A 246 6.28 -17.71 -4.17
CA ILE A 246 7.73 -17.72 -4.06
C ILE A 246 8.19 -19.16 -4.39
N PRO A 247 8.81 -19.38 -5.56
CA PRO A 247 9.39 -20.67 -5.93
C PRO A 247 10.54 -21.02 -4.99
N MET A 248 10.38 -22.08 -4.21
CA MET A 248 11.42 -22.62 -3.35
C MET A 248 11.77 -24.03 -3.80
N ASP A 249 12.96 -24.50 -3.46
CA ASP A 249 13.50 -25.83 -3.78
C ASP A 249 12.61 -27.01 -3.32
N ASP A 250 11.76 -26.80 -2.32
CA ASP A 250 10.78 -27.76 -1.83
C ASP A 250 9.35 -27.56 -2.42
N GLY A 251 9.21 -26.67 -3.39
CA GLY A 251 7.98 -26.33 -4.07
C GLY A 251 7.54 -24.87 -3.85
N PRO A 252 6.48 -24.44 -4.54
CA PRO A 252 6.00 -23.06 -4.44
C PRO A 252 5.43 -22.77 -3.04
N TRP A 253 5.92 -21.70 -2.43
CA TRP A 253 5.36 -21.13 -1.20
C TRP A 253 4.35 -20.05 -1.57
N HIS A 254 3.21 -20.06 -0.91
CA HIS A 254 2.12 -19.13 -1.15
C HIS A 254 1.97 -18.18 0.04
N ILE A 255 2.20 -16.89 -0.19
CA ILE A 255 2.12 -15.86 0.83
C ILE A 255 0.83 -15.07 0.61
N THR A 256 -0.17 -15.25 1.48
CA THR A 256 -1.41 -14.48 1.37
C THR A 256 -1.21 -13.11 2.00
N VAL A 257 -1.60 -12.08 1.26
CA VAL A 257 -1.45 -10.68 1.66
C VAL A 257 -2.80 -10.00 1.65
N TYR A 258 -3.10 -9.27 2.73
CA TYR A 258 -4.27 -8.42 2.85
C TYR A 258 -3.88 -6.96 2.64
N CYS A 259 -4.54 -6.28 1.72
CA CYS A 259 -4.32 -4.89 1.36
C CYS A 259 -5.60 -4.08 1.60
N PRO A 260 -5.71 -3.41 2.78
CA PRO A 260 -6.97 -2.87 3.29
C PRO A 260 -7.36 -1.49 2.76
N ALA A 261 -6.68 -0.96 1.74
CA ALA A 261 -6.96 0.40 1.29
C ALA A 261 -8.47 0.62 1.05
N ARG A 262 -8.99 1.74 1.58
CA ARG A 262 -10.40 1.91 1.97
C ARG A 262 -11.43 1.45 0.93
N THR A 263 -11.95 0.25 1.06
CA THR A 263 -13.04 -0.21 0.19
C THR A 263 -14.42 0.28 0.67
N ASP A 264 -14.57 1.49 1.20
CA ASP A 264 -15.90 2.01 1.59
C ASP A 264 -16.77 2.30 0.35
N ASP A 265 -16.13 2.57 -0.80
CA ASP A 265 -16.71 2.37 -2.12
C ASP A 265 -15.57 1.95 -3.08
N TRP A 266 -15.65 0.75 -3.67
CA TRP A 266 -14.66 0.23 -4.64
C TRP A 266 -14.39 1.17 -5.84
N ARG A 267 -15.24 2.19 -6.02
CA ARG A 267 -15.04 3.27 -6.99
C ARG A 267 -14.09 4.37 -6.52
N HIS A 268 -13.69 4.43 -5.25
CA HIS A 268 -13.15 5.67 -4.64
C HIS A 268 -11.84 5.55 -3.86
N VAL A 269 -11.21 4.38 -3.69
CA VAL A 269 -9.77 4.42 -3.30
C VAL A 269 -9.00 4.96 -4.48
N VAL A 270 -8.59 6.20 -4.35
CA VAL A 270 -7.65 6.85 -5.23
C VAL A 270 -6.52 7.38 -4.39
N THR A 271 -5.34 7.35 -4.98
CA THR A 271 -4.15 7.93 -4.37
C THR A 271 -3.63 9.03 -5.27
N ASP A 272 -2.86 9.94 -4.71
CA ASP A 272 -1.96 10.74 -5.54
C ASP A 272 -0.82 9.87 -6.10
N LEU A 273 0.11 10.49 -6.84
CA LEU A 273 1.27 9.78 -7.40
C LEU A 273 2.24 9.30 -6.33
N ASP A 274 2.14 9.84 -5.12
CA ASP A 274 2.95 9.45 -3.98
C ASP A 274 2.28 8.31 -3.17
N GLY A 275 1.12 7.79 -3.59
CA GLY A 275 0.46 6.67 -2.92
C GLY A 275 -0.29 7.06 -1.64
N ASP A 276 -0.52 8.35 -1.43
CA ASP A 276 -1.33 8.86 -0.34
C ASP A 276 -2.82 8.89 -0.75
N GLU A 277 -3.67 8.31 0.08
CA GLU A 277 -5.12 8.31 -0.13
C GLU A 277 -5.65 9.74 -0.23
N THR A 278 -6.39 10.01 -1.31
CA THR A 278 -6.86 11.35 -1.64
C THR A 278 -8.34 11.34 -2.04
N ASP A 279 -8.92 12.54 -2.08
CA ASP A 279 -10.31 12.76 -2.48
C ASP A 279 -10.32 13.54 -3.81
N PRO A 280 -10.89 12.98 -4.90
CA PRO A 280 -11.07 13.67 -6.17
C PRO A 280 -11.69 15.07 -6.01
N ALA A 281 -12.61 15.26 -5.06
CA ALA A 281 -13.27 16.54 -4.84
C ALA A 281 -12.30 17.63 -4.34
N ARG A 282 -11.22 17.24 -3.64
CA ARG A 282 -10.23 18.17 -3.09
C ARG A 282 -9.18 18.59 -4.11
N ILE A 283 -8.90 17.76 -5.10
CA ILE A 283 -7.92 18.07 -6.16
C ILE A 283 -8.50 18.92 -7.29
N GLY A 284 -9.82 18.90 -7.49
CA GLY A 284 -10.50 19.66 -8.55
C GLY A 284 -10.23 19.06 -9.93
N ASP A 285 -9.22 19.58 -10.63
CA ASP A 285 -8.78 19.09 -11.94
C ASP A 285 -7.37 18.51 -11.81
N GLY A 286 -7.16 17.27 -12.24
CA GLY A 286 -5.86 16.65 -12.10
C GLY A 286 -5.79 15.18 -12.47
N GLU A 287 -4.84 14.49 -11.84
CA GLU A 287 -4.54 13.08 -12.05
C GLU A 287 -4.48 12.37 -10.70
N VAL A 288 -5.00 11.15 -10.67
CA VAL A 288 -4.92 10.25 -9.51
C VAL A 288 -4.59 8.85 -9.97
N VAL A 289 -4.04 8.05 -9.07
CA VAL A 289 -3.77 6.63 -9.31
C VAL A 289 -4.91 5.80 -8.77
N ARG A 290 -5.35 4.84 -9.58
CA ARG A 290 -6.41 3.90 -9.21
C ARG A 290 -6.02 2.48 -9.61
N SER A 291 -6.30 1.51 -8.73
CA SER A 291 -6.27 0.10 -9.12
C SER A 291 -7.34 -0.16 -10.19
N ALA A 292 -6.91 -0.50 -11.41
CA ALA A 292 -7.79 -0.68 -12.56
C ALA A 292 -8.45 -2.06 -12.65
N GLY A 293 -8.53 -2.79 -11.54
CA GLY A 293 -9.06 -4.15 -11.50
C GLY A 293 -8.11 -5.20 -10.90
N GLY A 294 -7.02 -4.77 -10.25
CA GLY A 294 -6.20 -5.66 -9.45
C GLY A 294 -6.87 -6.02 -8.13
N THR A 295 -6.58 -7.22 -7.64
CA THR A 295 -6.57 -7.51 -6.21
C THR A 295 -5.42 -6.77 -5.53
N GLY A 296 -5.43 -6.67 -4.20
CA GLY A 296 -4.27 -6.25 -3.42
C GLY A 296 -3.81 -4.81 -3.68
N PHE A 297 -4.65 -3.81 -3.40
CA PHE A 297 -4.25 -2.39 -3.44
C PHE A 297 -3.95 -1.88 -2.03
N GLY A 298 -2.69 -1.57 -1.74
CA GLY A 298 -2.28 -0.92 -0.50
C GLY A 298 -1.89 0.54 -0.74
N THR A 299 -1.93 1.33 0.33
CA THR A 299 -1.59 2.76 0.35
C THR A 299 -0.63 3.05 1.50
N ARG A 300 -0.15 4.29 1.63
CA ARG A 300 0.67 4.65 2.81
C ARG A 300 -0.13 4.63 4.11
N GLN A 301 -1.40 5.01 4.04
CA GLN A 301 -2.33 5.03 5.17
C GLN A 301 -2.77 3.61 5.55
N HIS A 302 -2.93 2.75 4.56
CA HIS A 302 -3.43 1.38 4.70
C HIS A 302 -2.54 0.42 3.88
N PRO A 303 -1.31 0.13 4.37
CA PRO A 303 -0.37 -0.72 3.66
C PRO A 303 -0.81 -2.18 3.64
N CYS A 304 -0.35 -2.92 2.62
CA CYS A 304 -0.50 -4.37 2.56
C CYS A 304 0.23 -5.06 3.73
N ARG A 305 -0.35 -6.16 4.22
CA ARG A 305 0.22 -6.98 5.31
C ARG A 305 0.08 -8.46 5.01
N THR A 306 1.12 -9.24 5.26
CA THR A 306 1.02 -10.70 5.16
C THR A 306 0.08 -11.21 6.25
N ILE A 307 -0.83 -12.11 5.88
CA ILE A 307 -1.77 -12.71 6.83
C ILE A 307 -1.58 -14.22 6.97
N ASP A 308 -0.99 -14.88 5.97
CA ASP A 308 -0.75 -16.32 5.95
C ASP A 308 0.48 -16.66 5.10
N VAL A 309 1.18 -17.71 5.50
CA VAL A 309 2.33 -18.28 4.78
C VAL A 309 2.07 -19.78 4.64
N SER A 310 1.87 -20.26 3.43
CA SER A 310 1.66 -21.67 3.13
C SER A 310 2.87 -22.23 2.39
N VAL A 311 3.52 -23.27 2.93
CA VAL A 311 4.81 -23.78 2.44
C VAL A 311 4.71 -25.17 1.83
N GLY A 312 5.67 -25.55 0.98
CA GLY A 312 5.80 -26.92 0.47
C GLY A 312 4.56 -27.46 -0.24
N GLY A 313 3.95 -26.65 -1.12
CA GLY A 313 2.74 -27.03 -1.84
C GLY A 313 1.45 -27.01 -1.02
N GLN A 314 1.50 -26.55 0.23
CA GLN A 314 0.30 -26.23 0.99
C GLN A 314 -0.49 -25.13 0.26
N THR A 315 -1.79 -25.29 0.28
CA THR A 315 -2.73 -24.31 -0.23
C THR A 315 -2.94 -23.23 0.83
N PRO A 316 -2.95 -21.94 0.45
CA PRO A 316 -3.43 -20.86 1.32
C PRO A 316 -4.71 -21.22 2.03
N TYR A 317 -4.92 -20.66 3.23
CA TYR A 317 -6.11 -20.92 4.05
C TYR A 317 -7.44 -20.77 3.30
N TRP A 318 -7.41 -19.96 2.25
CA TRP A 318 -8.56 -19.63 1.45
C TRP A 318 -8.65 -20.56 0.21
N TYR A 319 -7.56 -21.12 -0.31
CA TYR A 319 -7.65 -21.90 -1.54
C TYR A 319 -8.37 -23.23 -1.35
N VAL A 320 -9.40 -23.45 -2.18
CA VAL A 320 -10.23 -24.66 -2.21
C VAL A 320 -10.33 -25.14 -3.66
N GLY A 321 -9.19 -25.48 -4.24
CA GLY A 321 -9.16 -26.35 -5.42
C GLY A 321 -9.44 -27.78 -4.99
N GLU A 322 -10.14 -28.53 -5.83
CA GLU A 322 -10.55 -29.91 -5.57
C GLU A 322 -9.42 -30.70 -4.91
N GLY A 323 -9.66 -31.16 -3.68
CA GLY A 323 -8.74 -32.00 -2.95
C GLY A 323 -8.77 -33.42 -3.49
N ALA A 324 -7.58 -34.03 -3.51
CA ALA A 324 -7.27 -35.45 -3.60
C ALA A 324 -7.60 -36.18 -4.92
#